data_AF-A0A7K8NCQ9-F1
#
_entry.id   AF-A0A7K8NCQ9-F1
#
_cell.length_a   1.000
_cell.length_b   1.000
_cell.length_c   1.000
_cell.angle_alpha   90.00
_cell.angle_beta   90.00
_cell.angle_gamma   90.00
#
_symmetry.space_group_name_H-M   'P 1'
#
loop_
_entity.id
_entity.type
_entity.pdbx_description
1 polymer ?
#
loop_
_entity_poly.entity_id
_entity_poly.type
_entity_poly.pdbx_seq_one_letter_code
_entity_poly.pdbx_strand_id
1 'polypeptide(L)' 'CPCRFRRCLLHLNDTISTIIGVTFFNLLEVPCFVLEESEECVQWHWWGGCERYGVVPLARMVQQNRYHYGLPVE' A
#
# COMPACT_ATOMS: atom_id res chain seq x y z
N CYS A 1 1.50 4.86 -1.94
CA CYS A 1 0.48 4.54 -0.92
C CYS A 1 -0.84 5.22 -1.29
N PRO A 2 -2.02 4.74 -0.86
CA PRO A 2 -3.34 5.07 -1.42
C PRO A 2 -3.80 6.51 -1.14
N CYS A 3 -3.05 7.49 -1.68
CA CYS A 3 -3.39 8.90 -1.68
C CYS A 3 -4.69 9.14 -2.43
N ARG A 4 -4.95 8.38 -3.51
CA ARG A 4 -6.17 8.51 -4.32
C ARG A 4 -7.42 8.07 -3.55
N PHE A 5 -7.37 6.97 -2.81
CA PHE A 5 -8.51 6.50 -2.02
C PHE A 5 -8.79 7.45 -0.86
N ARG A 6 -7.74 7.82 -0.10
CA ARG A 6 -7.84 8.83 0.96
C ARG A 6 -8.44 10.14 0.44
N ARG A 7 -7.95 10.65 -0.69
CA ARG A 7 -8.43 11.90 -1.29
C ARG A 7 -9.89 11.79 -1.77
N CYS A 8 -10.30 10.64 -2.30
CA CYS A 8 -11.68 10.37 -2.66
C CYS A 8 -12.60 10.47 -1.44
N LEU A 9 -12.24 9.81 -0.34
CA LEU A 9 -13.03 9.82 0.90
C LEU A 9 -13.13 11.22 1.52
N LEU A 10 -12.02 11.98 1.52
CA LEU A 10 -12.00 13.36 2.00
C LEU A 10 -12.81 14.31 1.10
N HIS A 11 -12.83 14.07 -0.21
CA HIS A 11 -13.58 14.89 -1.15
C HIS A 11 -15.09 14.65 -1.07
N LEU A 12 -15.52 13.39 -0.89
CA LEU A 12 -16.94 13.05 -0.67
C LEU A 12 -17.48 13.71 0.60
N ASN A 13 -16.65 13.80 1.66
CA ASN A 13 -16.93 14.52 2.89
C ASN A 13 -18.31 14.21 3.51
N ASP A 14 -18.68 12.94 3.54
CA ASP A 14 -19.92 12.46 4.15
C ASP A 14 -19.62 11.53 5.35
N THR A 15 -20.69 11.16 6.06
CA THR A 15 -20.58 10.31 7.26
C THR A 15 -20.00 8.93 6.92
N ILE A 16 -20.40 8.36 5.78
CA ILE A 16 -19.98 7.01 5.37
C ILE A 16 -18.51 7.02 4.95
N SER A 17 -18.08 8.01 4.16
CA SER A 17 -16.70 8.18 3.72
C SER A 17 -15.77 8.42 4.91
N THR A 18 -16.24 9.13 5.92
CA THR A 18 -15.52 9.33 7.19
C THR A 18 -15.34 8.01 7.95
N ILE A 19 -16.42 7.23 8.13
CA ILE A 19 -16.35 5.92 8.80
C ILE A 19 -15.40 4.97 8.07
N ILE A 20 -15.50 4.91 6.73
CA ILE A 20 -14.62 4.09 5.91
C ILE A 20 -13.16 4.53 6.08
N GLY A 21 -12.89 5.83 6.05
CA GLY A 21 -11.55 6.39 6.22
C GLY A 21 -10.95 6.07 7.58
N VAL A 22 -11.69 6.32 8.66
CA VAL A 22 -11.21 6.00 10.02
C VAL A 22 -10.98 4.49 10.17
N THR A 23 -11.89 3.65 9.68
CA THR A 23 -11.77 2.20 9.81
C THR A 23 -10.55 1.67 9.05
N PHE A 24 -10.40 2.06 7.78
CA PHE A 24 -9.33 1.54 6.93
C PHE A 24 -7.93 1.99 7.39
N PHE A 25 -7.77 3.28 7.71
CA PHE A 25 -6.46 3.89 7.93
C PHE A 25 -6.05 3.97 9.41
N ASN A 26 -7.00 4.03 10.35
CA ASN A 26 -6.69 4.23 11.77
C ASN A 26 -6.97 3.00 12.64
N LEU A 27 -8.01 2.22 12.32
CA LEU A 27 -8.36 1.03 13.12
C LEU A 27 -7.71 -0.24 12.59
N LEU A 28 -7.88 -0.50 11.29
CA LEU A 28 -7.32 -1.68 10.64
C LEU A 28 -5.86 -1.48 10.23
N GLU A 29 -5.40 -0.22 10.19
CA GLU A 29 -4.05 0.18 9.76
C GLU A 29 -3.58 -0.58 8.51
N VAL A 30 -4.48 -0.72 7.51
CA VAL A 30 -4.22 -1.58 6.35
C VAL A 30 -2.93 -1.11 5.65
N PRO A 31 -1.88 -1.95 5.57
CA PRO A 31 -0.60 -1.51 5.05
C PRO A 31 -0.68 -1.26 3.53
N CYS A 32 0.14 -0.33 3.02
CA CYS A 32 0.40 -0.23 1.59
C CYS A 32 1.68 -0.97 1.23
N PHE A 33 1.83 -1.27 -0.05
CA PHE A 33 3.13 -1.64 -0.59
C PHE A 33 3.51 -0.68 -1.73
N VAL A 34 4.82 -0.58 -1.94
CA VAL A 34 5.41 -0.04 -3.16
C VAL A 34 6.12 -1.19 -3.86
N LEU A 35 6.12 -1.16 -5.19
CA LEU A 35 6.94 -2.07 -5.96
C LEU A 35 8.33 -1.46 -6.06
N GLU A 36 9.33 -2.19 -5.58
CA GLU A 36 10.73 -1.84 -5.69
C GLU A 36 11.43 -2.90 -6.52
N GLU A 37 12.28 -2.47 -7.46
CA GLU A 37 13.08 -3.39 -8.25
C GLU A 37 14.14 -4.03 -7.37
N SER A 38 14.15 -5.36 -7.32
CA SER A 38 15.20 -6.13 -6.65
C SER A 38 15.68 -7.28 -7.53
N GLU A 39 16.94 -7.64 -7.37
CA GLU A 39 17.51 -8.82 -8.02
C GLU A 39 17.12 -10.06 -7.23
N GLU A 40 16.24 -10.87 -7.81
CA GLU A 40 15.71 -12.07 -7.16
C GLU A 40 15.91 -13.30 -8.04
N CYS A 41 15.77 -14.47 -7.43
CA CYS A 41 15.77 -15.71 -8.17
C CYS A 41 14.47 -15.86 -8.99
N VAL A 42 14.60 -15.76 -10.32
CA VAL A 42 13.46 -15.89 -11.25
C VAL A 42 13.34 -17.28 -11.85
N GLN A 43 14.36 -18.12 -11.65
CA GLN A 43 14.38 -19.50 -12.12
C GLN A 43 15.14 -20.38 -11.13
N TRP A 44 14.47 -21.41 -10.65
CA TRP A 44 15.01 -22.35 -9.66
C TRP A 44 15.41 -23.66 -10.31
N HIS A 45 16.51 -24.24 -9.84
CA HIS A 45 16.78 -25.65 -10.11
C HIS A 45 15.81 -26.53 -9.33
N TRP A 46 15.42 -27.67 -9.91
CA TRP A 46 14.47 -28.58 -9.26
C TRP A 46 15.03 -29.26 -7.99
N TRP A 47 16.35 -29.43 -7.90
CA TRP A 47 17.04 -29.93 -6.70
C TRP A 47 17.34 -28.82 -5.66
N GLY A 48 16.87 -27.59 -5.91
CA GLY A 48 17.15 -26.41 -5.10
C GLY A 48 18.31 -25.57 -5.61
N GLY A 49 18.36 -24.32 -5.14
CA GLY A 49 19.30 -23.30 -5.61
C GLY A 49 18.77 -22.52 -6.82
N CYS A 50 19.32 -21.32 -7.02
CA CYS A 50 18.91 -20.44 -8.11
C CYS A 50 19.71 -20.70 -9.38
N GLU A 51 19.01 -20.96 -10.48
CA GLU A 51 19.62 -21.10 -11.81
C GLU A 51 19.86 -19.73 -12.45
N ARG A 52 18.91 -18.80 -12.27
CA ARG A 52 18.98 -17.47 -12.88
C ARG A 52 18.36 -16.41 -11.99
N TYR A 53 19.13 -15.34 -11.79
CA TYR A 53 18.67 -14.11 -11.16
C TYR A 53 18.12 -13.13 -12.21
N GLY A 54 17.18 -12.29 -11.79
CA GLY A 54 16.61 -11.26 -12.62
C GLY A 54 16.02 -10.15 -11.77
N VAL A 55 16.00 -8.94 -12.33
CA VAL A 55 15.33 -7.80 -11.69
C VAL A 55 13.83 -7.99 -11.79
N VAL A 56 13.16 -8.03 -10.65
CA VAL A 56 11.71 -8.14 -10.54
C VAL A 56 11.15 -7.08 -9.59
N PRO A 57 9.91 -6.64 -9.79
CA PRO A 57 9.26 -5.75 -8.83
C PRO A 57 8.80 -6.55 -7.60
N LEU A 58 9.45 -6.33 -6.45
CA LEU A 58 9.01 -6.87 -5.16
C LEU A 58 8.15 -5.86 -4.40
N ALA A 59 7.12 -6.37 -3.73
CA ALA A 59 6.27 -5.57 -2.86
C ALA A 59 6.98 -5.30 -1.52
N ARG A 60 7.42 -4.06 -1.30
CA ARG A 60 7.87 -3.60 0.01
C ARG A 60 6.74 -2.93 0.76
N MET A 61 6.45 -3.43 1.95
CA MET A 61 5.42 -2.87 2.82
C MET A 61 5.83 -1.51 3.37
N VAL A 62 4.89 -0.58 3.43
CA VAL A 62 5.05 0.80 3.92
C VAL A 62 3.91 1.11 4.88
N GLN A 63 4.23 1.79 5.98
CA GLN A 63 3.24 2.28 6.93
C GLN A 63 2.41 3.41 6.32
N GLN A 64 1.09 3.37 6.51
CA GLN A 64 0.21 4.43 6.04
C GLN A 64 0.14 5.58 7.03
N ASN A 65 -0.09 6.80 6.51
CA ASN A 65 -0.43 7.94 7.34
C ASN A 65 -1.86 7.82 7.87
N ARG A 66 -2.09 8.32 9.08
CA ARG A 66 -3.43 8.35 9.69
C ARG A 66 -4.41 9.18 8.86
N TYR A 67 -5.67 8.75 8.88
CA TYR A 67 -6.79 9.47 8.29
C TYR A 67 -7.30 10.53 9.27
N HIS A 68 -7.18 11.79 8.85
CA HIS A 68 -7.66 12.96 9.58
C HIS A 68 -8.92 13.49 8.89
N TYR A 69 -10.05 13.44 9.58
CA TYR A 69 -11.28 14.09 9.13
C TYR A 69 -11.30 15.54 9.65
N GLY A 70 -11.60 16.52 8.79
CA GLY A 70 -11.73 17.93 9.18
C GLY A 70 -10.50 18.83 8.93
N LEU A 71 -9.42 18.35 8.31
CA LEU A 71 -8.36 19.22 7.77
C LEU A 71 -8.77 19.70 6.35
N PRO A 72 -8.59 20.99 6.01
CA PRO A 72 -8.80 21.46 4.64
C PRO A 72 -7.94 20.65 3.68
N VAL A 73 -8.52 20.27 2.53
CA VAL A 73 -7.77 19.66 1.45
C VAL A 73 -7.01 20.78 0.74
N GLU A 74 -5.71 20.94 1.02
CA GLU A 74 -4.80 21.68 0.14
C GLU A 74 -4.58 20.92 -1.19
#